data_AF-A0A347AJM7-F1
#
_entry.id   AF-A0A347AJM7-F1
#
_cell.length_a   1.000
_cell.length_b   1.000
_cell.length_c   1.000
_cell.angle_alpha   90.00
_cell.angle_beta   90.00
_cell.angle_gamma   90.00
#
_symmetry.space_group_name_H-M   'P 1'
#
loop_
_entity.id
_entity.type
_entity.pdbx_description
1 polymer ?
#
loop_
_entity_poly.entity_id
_entity_poly.type
_entity_poly.pdbx_seq_one_letter_code
_entity_poly.pdbx_strand_id
1 'polypeptide(L)'
;MQIDVDSLKESDKGWDVQLKVTLSLEEMSQIDHSALRDDGDFKVDPEESSVLYFHSLLSGAEPWEDEPLEELVRAIKLEVEYRVKRLFRVKPV
;
A
#
# COMPACT_ATOMS: atom_id res chain seq x y z
N MET A 1 6.70 -11.52 -1.65
CA MET A 1 6.16 -10.23 -1.21
C MET A 1 5.93 -10.22 0.29
N GLN A 2 6.37 -9.16 0.96
CA GLN A 2 6.16 -8.89 2.38
C GLN A 2 5.54 -7.49 2.53
N ILE A 3 4.54 -7.32 3.39
CA ILE A 3 3.82 -6.06 3.60
C ILE A 3 3.82 -5.72 5.09
N ASP A 4 4.49 -4.64 5.44
CA ASP A 4 4.67 -4.17 6.81
C ASP A 4 4.07 -2.77 7.00
N VAL A 5 3.69 -2.44 8.23
CA VAL A 5 3.39 -1.05 8.61
C VAL A 5 4.71 -0.39 8.95
N ASP A 6 5.15 0.55 8.12
CA ASP A 6 6.39 1.28 8.31
C ASP A 6 6.20 2.42 9.31
N SER A 7 5.07 3.14 9.19
CA SER A 7 4.67 4.14 10.17
C SER A 7 3.15 4.23 10.30
N LEU A 8 2.74 4.56 11.52
CA LEU A 8 1.35 4.84 11.90
C LEU A 8 1.40 6.07 12.79
N LYS A 9 0.90 7.20 12.29
CA LYS A 9 0.97 8.50 12.99
C LYS A 9 -0.42 9.07 13.13
N GLU A 10 -0.76 9.43 14.35
CA GLU A 10 -1.97 10.19 14.61
C GLU A 10 -1.78 11.65 14.15
N SER A 11 -2.79 12.18 13.49
CA SER A 11 -2.88 13.57 13.05
C SER A 11 -4.21 14.18 13.47
N ASP A 12 -4.36 15.49 13.26
CA ASP A 12 -5.62 16.21 13.50
C ASP A 12 -6.79 15.73 12.63
N LYS A 13 -6.50 14.92 11.61
CA LYS A 13 -7.47 14.40 10.64
C LYS A 13 -7.68 12.89 10.73
N GLY A 14 -6.97 12.18 11.62
CA GLY A 14 -7.07 10.73 11.78
C GLY A 14 -5.69 10.07 11.85
N TRP A 15 -5.48 8.99 11.10
CA TRP A 15 -4.23 8.22 11.12
C TRP A 15 -3.56 8.21 9.76
N ASP A 16 -2.36 8.78 9.70
CA ASP A 16 -1.45 8.63 8.56
C ASP A 16 -0.77 7.26 8.64
N VAL A 17 -1.11 6.39 7.69
CA VAL A 17 -0.58 5.03 7.58
C VAL A 17 0.38 4.96 6.41
N GLN A 18 1.59 4.46 6.67
CA GLN A 18 2.56 4.11 5.66
C GLN A 18 2.78 2.60 5.68
N LEU A 19 2.52 1.96 4.55
CA LEU A 19 2.82 0.55 4.33
C LEU A 19 4.07 0.43 3.48
N LYS A 20 4.98 -0.44 3.91
CA LYS A 20 6.17 -0.82 3.16
C LYS A 20 5.94 -2.19 2.54
N VAL A 21 6.02 -2.25 1.23
CA VAL A 21 5.97 -3.49 0.47
C VAL A 21 7.38 -3.83 0.02
N THR A 22 7.89 -4.95 0.53
CA THR A 22 9.18 -5.49 0.11
C THR A 22 8.96 -6.64 -0.86
N LEU A 23 9.56 -6.52 -2.03
CA LEU A 23 9.50 -7.49 -3.11
C LEU A 23 10.88 -8.12 -3.29
N SER A 24 10.92 -9.37 -3.70
CA SER A 24 12.15 -9.96 -4.24
C SER A 24 12.54 -9.26 -5.55
N LEU A 25 13.81 -9.37 -5.94
CA LEU A 25 14.28 -8.85 -7.23
C LEU A 25 13.54 -9.50 -8.41
N GLU A 26 13.18 -10.78 -8.30
CA GLU A 26 12.39 -11.48 -9.31
C GLU A 26 10.98 -10.87 -9.41
N GLU A 27 10.30 -10.66 -8.29
CA GLU A 27 8.98 -10.04 -8.26
C GLU A 27 9.02 -8.61 -8.83
N MET A 28 10.00 -7.80 -8.43
CA MET A 28 10.16 -6.43 -8.95
C MET A 28 10.37 -6.42 -10.47
N SER A 29 11.14 -7.37 -11.02
CA SER A 29 11.37 -7.45 -12.48
C SER A 29 10.10 -7.73 -13.30
N GLN A 30 9.06 -8.25 -12.65
CA GLN A 30 7.78 -8.62 -13.27
C GLN A 30 6.72 -7.54 -13.13
N ILE A 31 6.97 -6.49 -12.35
CA ILE A 31 6.05 -5.38 -12.18
C ILE A 31 5.98 -4.53 -13.44
N ASP A 32 4.76 -4.18 -13.83
CA ASP A 32 4.50 -3.16 -14.81
C ASP A 32 4.69 -1.77 -14.19
N HIS A 33 5.90 -1.24 -14.30
CA HIS A 33 6.22 0.11 -13.83
C HIS A 33 5.39 1.21 -14.51
N SER A 34 4.77 0.94 -15.66
CA SER A 34 3.87 1.92 -16.29
C SER A 34 2.51 2.02 -15.60
N ALA A 35 2.13 0.99 -14.83
CA ALA A 35 0.93 0.92 -14.01
C ALA A 35 1.17 1.44 -12.57
N LEU A 36 2.43 1.72 -12.19
CA LEU A 36 2.77 2.48 -11.00
C LEU A 36 2.45 3.97 -11.25
N ARG A 37 1.16 4.32 -11.22
CA ARG A 37 0.73 5.71 -11.20
C ARG A 37 0.13 6.03 -9.84
N ASP A 38 0.36 7.27 -9.42
CA ASP A 38 -0.31 7.89 -8.28
C ASP A 38 -1.82 7.88 -8.56
N ASP A 39 -2.58 7.05 -7.83
CA ASP A 39 -4.03 6.83 -8.02
C ASP A 39 -4.85 7.59 -6.97
N GLY A 40 -4.30 8.67 -6.42
CA GLY A 40 -4.95 9.51 -5.40
C GLY A 40 -4.94 8.92 -3.99
N ASP A 41 -5.12 7.61 -3.85
CA ASP A 41 -5.18 6.93 -2.55
C ASP A 41 -3.80 6.54 -2.00
N PHE A 42 -2.78 6.39 -2.87
CA PHE A 42 -1.45 5.95 -2.47
C PHE A 42 -0.35 6.59 -3.31
N LYS A 43 0.56 7.29 -2.64
CA LYS A 43 1.83 7.73 -3.22
C LYS A 43 2.83 6.58 -3.19
N VAL A 44 3.34 6.18 -4.37
CA VAL A 44 4.33 5.10 -4.49
C VAL A 44 5.71 5.67 -4.84
N ASP A 45 6.61 5.71 -3.86
CA ASP A 45 8.01 6.11 -4.05
C ASP A 45 8.90 4.85 -4.14
N PRO A 46 9.48 4.54 -5.32
CA PRO A 46 10.52 3.51 -5.43
C PRO A 46 11.86 4.12 -4.98
N GLU A 47 12.09 4.24 -3.68
CA GLU A 47 13.39 4.70 -3.15
C GLU A 47 14.50 3.65 -3.33
N GLU A 48 14.14 2.35 -3.20
CA GLU A 48 15.06 1.22 -3.34
C GLU A 48 14.56 0.23 -4.41
N SER A 49 15.47 -0.52 -5.03
CA SER A 49 15.21 -1.46 -6.13
C SER A 49 14.29 -2.64 -5.79
N SER A 50 13.80 -2.74 -4.56
CA SER A 50 12.95 -3.82 -4.06
C SER A 50 11.81 -3.35 -3.16
N VAL A 51 11.64 -2.03 -2.96
CA VAL A 51 10.72 -1.48 -1.96
C VAL A 51 9.73 -0.53 -2.62
N LEU A 52 8.45 -0.67 -2.27
CA LEU A 52 7.38 0.25 -2.62
C LEU A 52 6.74 0.75 -1.34
N TYR A 53 6.60 2.08 -1.21
CA TYR A 53 5.86 2.69 -0.12
C TYR A 53 4.44 3.00 -0.56
N PHE A 54 3.48 2.81 0.33
CA PHE A 54 2.06 3.09 0.11
C PHE A 54 1.58 3.96 1.27
N HIS A 55 1.14 5.17 0.97
CA HIS A 55 0.65 6.13 1.96
C HIS A 55 -0.87 6.23 1.91
N SER A 56 -1.56 6.10 3.04
CA SER A 56 -3.02 6.23 3.14
C SER A 56 -3.37 7.06 4.38
N LEU A 57 -4.40 7.89 4.27
CA LEU A 57 -5.01 8.58 5.41
C LEU A 57 -6.28 7.83 5.83
N LEU A 58 -6.32 7.34 7.06
CA LEU A 58 -7.56 6.89 7.70
C LEU A 58 -8.20 8.11 8.37
N SER A 59 -9.24 8.68 7.76
CA SER A 59 -9.83 9.94 8.20
C SER A 59 -10.88 9.74 9.29
N GLY A 60 -10.70 10.42 10.44
CA GLY A 60 -11.51 10.50 11.68
C GLY A 60 -13.00 10.91 11.55
N ALA A 61 -13.49 11.03 10.32
CA ALA A 61 -14.82 11.51 9.99
C ALA A 61 -15.63 10.52 9.12
N GLU A 62 -15.10 9.33 8.84
CA GLU A 62 -15.69 8.42 7.86
C GLU A 62 -16.44 7.24 8.52
N PRO A 63 -17.58 6.80 7.95
CA PRO A 63 -18.51 5.89 8.62
C PRO A 63 -17.97 4.46 8.86
N TRP A 64 -16.79 4.11 8.35
CA TRP A 64 -16.11 2.85 8.63
C TRP A 64 -15.23 2.89 9.88
N GLU A 65 -15.12 4.02 10.56
CA GLU A 65 -14.23 4.23 11.71
C GLU A 65 -14.79 3.79 13.06
N ASP A 66 -16.01 3.27 13.09
CA ASP A 66 -16.47 2.50 14.25
C ASP A 66 -15.70 1.17 14.37
N GLU A 67 -14.95 0.77 13.34
CA GLU A 67 -14.05 -0.38 13.38
C GLU A 67 -12.74 -0.06 14.12
N PRO A 68 -12.19 -1.01 14.89
CA PRO A 68 -10.88 -0.85 15.55
C PRO A 68 -9.78 -0.51 14.54
N LEU A 69 -8.82 0.32 14.95
CA LEU A 69 -7.67 0.71 14.12
C LEU A 69 -6.91 -0.51 13.56
N GLU A 70 -6.84 -1.59 14.31
CA GLU A 70 -6.22 -2.84 13.86
C GLU A 70 -6.94 -3.45 12.64
N GLU A 71 -8.27 -3.41 12.60
CA GLU A 71 -9.05 -3.92 11.47
C GLU A 71 -8.95 -2.99 10.26
N LEU A 72 -8.93 -1.67 10.48
CA LEU A 72 -8.70 -0.69 9.41
C LEU A 72 -7.31 -0.87 8.77
N VAL A 73 -6.27 -1.01 9.59
CA VAL A 73 -4.91 -1.28 9.11
C VAL A 73 -4.85 -2.62 8.35
N ARG A 74 -5.57 -3.64 8.83
CA ARG A 74 -5.65 -4.93 8.14
C ARG A 74 -6.36 -4.82 6.79
N ALA A 75 -7.43 -4.03 6.69
CA ALA A 75 -8.14 -3.79 5.43
C ALA A 75 -7.24 -3.08 4.42
N ILE A 76 -6.52 -2.03 4.82
CA ILE A 76 -5.56 -1.35 3.94
C ILE A 76 -4.47 -2.31 3.49
N LYS A 77 -3.93 -3.16 4.37
CA LYS A 77 -2.93 -4.18 3.97
C LYS A 77 -3.45 -5.11 2.88
N LEU A 78 -4.71 -5.55 2.97
CA LEU A 78 -5.33 -6.40 1.95
C LEU A 78 -5.51 -5.66 0.62
N GLU A 79 -5.89 -4.39 0.66
CA GLU A 79 -6.02 -3.55 -0.53
C GLU A 79 -4.66 -3.33 -1.21
N VAL A 80 -3.62 -3.02 -0.43
CA VAL A 80 -2.24 -2.89 -0.95
C VAL A 80 -1.77 -4.21 -1.55
N GLU A 81 -2.01 -5.34 -0.89
CA GLU A 81 -1.71 -6.66 -1.44
C GLU A 81 -2.38 -6.89 -2.80
N TYR A 82 -3.68 -6.59 -2.90
CA TYR A 82 -4.44 -6.73 -4.13
C TYR A 82 -3.91 -5.83 -5.24
N ARG A 83 -3.60 -4.57 -4.93
CA ARG A 83 -3.02 -3.61 -5.88
C ARG A 83 -1.66 -4.06 -6.39
N VAL A 84 -0.76 -4.49 -5.50
CA VAL A 84 0.56 -4.97 -5.91
C VAL A 84 0.44 -6.24 -6.76
N LYS A 85 -0.50 -7.14 -6.44
CA LYS A 85 -0.79 -8.32 -7.27
C LYS A 85 -1.22 -7.96 -8.70
N ARG A 86 -1.97 -6.87 -8.87
CA ARG A 86 -2.36 -6.35 -10.19
C ARG A 86 -1.22 -5.71 -10.97
N LEU A 87 -0.16 -5.28 -10.31
CA LEU A 87 1.01 -4.70 -10.98
C LEU A 87 1.87 -5.75 -11.68
N PHE A 88 1.81 -7.02 -11.26
CA PHE A 88 2.52 -8.07 -11.97
C PHE A 88 1.96 -8.21 -13.38
N ARG A 89 2.85 -8.16 -14.37
CA ARG A 89 2.50 -8.44 -15.76
C ARG A 89 1.93 -9.86 -15.81
N VAL A 90 0.62 -9.97 -15.98
CA VAL A 90 -0.02 -11.26 -16.26
C VAL A 90 0.64 -11.78 -17.54
N LYS A 91 1.40 -12.88 -17.44
CA LYS A 91 1.79 -13.60 -18.65
C LYS A 91 0.49 -13.95 -19.37
N PRO A 92 0.28 -13.55 -20.63
CA PRO A 92 -0.83 -14.09 -21.39
C PRO A 92 -0.66 -15.62 -21.38
N VAL A 93 -1.70 -16.31 -20.90
CA VAL A 93 -1.83 -17.77 -20.96
C VAL A 93 -1.97 -18.18 -22.42
#